data_AF-A0A2J8QJ94-F1
#
_entry.id   AF-A0A2J8QJ94-F1
#
_cell.length_a   1.000
_cell.length_b   1.000
_cell.length_c   1.000
_cell.angle_alpha   90.00
_cell.angle_beta   90.00
_cell.angle_gamma   90.00
#
_symmetry.space_group_name_H-M   'P 1'
#
loop_
_entity.id
_entity.type
_entity.pdbx_description
1 polymer ?
#
loop_
_entity_poly.entity_id
_entity_poly.type
_entity_poly.pdbx_seq_one_letter_code
_entity_poly.pdbx_strand_id
1 'polypeptide(L)'
;LLSPDLKFIEACLRCLRTIFTSPVTPEELLYTDATVIPHLMALLSRSRYTQEYICQIFSHCCKGPDHQTILFNHGAVQNIAHLLTSLSYKVRMQALKCFSVLAFENPQVSMTLVNV
;
A
#
# COMPACT_ATOMS: atom_id res chain seq x y z
N LEU A 1 9.68 3.19 11.74
CA LEU A 1 9.33 1.91 12.42
C LEU A 1 10.45 0.88 12.20
N LEU A 2 11.50 0.92 13.03
CA LEU A 2 12.67 0.02 12.91
C LEU A 2 12.74 -1.03 14.04
N SER A 3 11.64 -1.22 14.77
CA SER A 3 11.60 -2.19 15.88
C SER A 3 11.52 -3.63 15.35
N PRO A 4 12.22 -4.61 15.95
CA PRO A 4 12.02 -6.02 15.62
C PRO A 4 10.69 -6.56 16.15
N ASP A 5 10.07 -5.90 17.12
CA ASP A 5 8.80 -6.33 17.73
C ASP A 5 7.65 -6.21 16.73
N LEU A 6 7.17 -7.37 16.27
CA LEU A 6 6.09 -7.45 15.31
C LEU A 6 4.77 -6.88 15.85
N LYS A 7 4.45 -7.11 17.13
CA LYS A 7 3.20 -6.60 17.71
C LYS A 7 3.21 -5.08 17.77
N PHE A 8 4.36 -4.50 18.08
CA PHE A 8 4.56 -3.05 18.03
C PHE A 8 4.39 -2.52 16.61
N ILE A 9 5.03 -3.13 15.61
CA ILE A 9 4.88 -2.74 14.19
C ILE A 9 3.41 -2.78 13.77
N GLU A 10 2.71 -3.88 14.07
CA GLU A 10 1.30 -4.05 13.70
C GLU A 10 0.41 -3.01 14.39
N ALA A 11 0.65 -2.70 15.68
CA ALA A 11 -0.08 -1.67 16.39
C ALA A 11 0.14 -0.28 15.77
N CYS A 12 1.37 0.06 15.42
CA CYS A 12 1.69 1.32 14.75
C CYS A 12 1.06 1.41 13.36
N LEU A 13 1.16 0.37 12.53
CA LEU A 13 0.52 0.34 11.21
C LEU A 13 -1.00 0.41 11.31
N ARG A 14 -1.60 -0.24 12.32
CA ARG A 14 -3.04 -0.14 12.59
C ARG A 14 -3.46 1.30 12.89
N CYS A 15 -2.66 2.01 13.68
CA CYS A 15 -2.86 3.43 13.99
C CYS A 15 -2.69 4.31 12.76
N LEU A 16 -1.57 4.17 12.04
CA LEU A 16 -1.30 4.92 10.81
C LEU A 16 -2.39 4.72 9.77
N ARG A 17 -2.83 3.47 9.57
CA ARG A 17 -3.96 3.17 8.70
C ARG A 17 -5.21 3.94 9.13
N THR A 18 -5.57 3.92 10.41
CA THR A 18 -6.73 4.69 10.89
C THR A 18 -6.59 6.19 10.62
N ILE A 19 -5.40 6.76 10.80
CA ILE A 19 -5.12 8.17 10.49
C ILE A 19 -5.28 8.44 8.99
N PHE A 20 -4.59 7.68 8.14
CA PHE A 20 -4.59 7.90 6.69
C PHE A 20 -5.91 7.57 6.00
N THR A 21 -6.75 6.71 6.57
CA THR A 21 -8.10 6.43 6.05
C THR A 21 -9.17 7.39 6.56
N SER A 22 -8.79 8.36 7.41
CA SER A 22 -9.71 9.35 7.96
C SER A 22 -10.06 10.39 6.90
N PRO A 23 -11.32 10.80 6.76
CA PRO A 23 -11.73 11.79 5.76
C PRO A 23 -11.17 13.20 6.01
N VAL A 24 -10.58 13.45 7.18
CA VAL A 24 -9.97 14.75 7.52
C VAL A 24 -8.45 14.77 7.33
N THR A 25 -7.83 13.64 7.00
CA THR A 25 -6.38 13.56 6.77
C THR A 25 -6.10 13.89 5.30
N PRO A 26 -5.29 14.90 4.99
CA PRO A 26 -4.88 15.17 3.61
C PRO A 26 -4.16 13.97 3.01
N GLU A 27 -4.59 13.52 1.83
CA GLU A 27 -4.01 12.36 1.16
C GLU A 27 -2.55 12.58 0.76
N GLU A 28 -2.21 13.84 0.44
CA GLU A 28 -0.86 14.32 0.16
C GLU A 28 0.12 14.05 1.29
N LEU A 29 -0.36 13.95 2.53
CA LEU A 29 0.50 13.77 3.70
C LEU A 29 1.38 12.52 3.57
N LEU A 30 0.86 11.45 2.95
CA LEU A 30 1.62 10.22 2.71
C LEU A 30 2.85 10.45 1.80
N TYR A 31 2.77 11.43 0.90
CA TYR A 31 3.75 11.68 -0.16
C TYR A 31 4.71 12.83 0.15
N THR A 32 4.57 13.50 1.30
CA THR A 32 5.42 14.64 1.70
C THR A 32 6.87 14.24 2.00
N ASP A 33 7.08 13.02 2.51
CA ASP A 33 8.41 12.46 2.78
C ASP A 33 8.63 11.22 1.90
N ALA A 34 9.59 11.34 0.98
CA ALA A 34 9.93 10.30 0.02
C ALA A 34 10.37 8.97 0.66
N THR A 35 10.76 8.95 1.94
CA THR A 35 11.16 7.74 2.65
C THR A 35 9.98 6.90 3.14
N VAL A 36 8.78 7.48 3.24
CA VAL A 36 7.61 6.82 3.84
C VAL A 36 7.15 5.62 3.02
N ILE A 37 6.99 5.76 1.70
CA ILE A 37 6.54 4.65 0.84
C ILE A 37 7.54 3.49 0.84
N PRO A 38 8.86 3.70 0.59
CA PRO A 38 9.87 2.64 0.73
C PRO A 38 9.80 1.95 2.09
N HIS A 39 9.63 2.73 3.15
CA HIS A 39 9.58 2.20 4.51
C HIS A 39 8.35 1.32 4.74
N LEU A 40 7.16 1.76 4.30
CA LEU A 40 5.94 0.96 4.39
C LEU A 40 6.08 -0.34 3.57
N MET A 41 6.63 -0.27 2.36
CA MET A 41 6.82 -1.47 1.54
C MET A 41 7.80 -2.47 2.17
N ALA A 42 8.88 -2.00 2.81
CA ALA A 42 9.80 -2.88 3.53
C ALA A 42 9.12 -3.64 4.70
N LEU A 43 7.99 -3.13 5.21
CA LEU A 43 7.20 -3.79 6.24
C LEU A 43 6.13 -4.73 5.68
N LEU A 44 5.89 -4.74 4.36
CA LEU A 44 4.80 -5.49 3.72
C LEU A 44 4.91 -6.99 3.97
N SER A 45 6.11 -7.57 3.97
CA SER A 45 6.30 -9.02 4.13
C SER A 45 6.31 -9.49 5.59
N ARG A 46 6.16 -8.58 6.57
CA ARG A 46 6.33 -8.89 7.99
C ARG A 46 5.19 -9.73 8.57
N SER A 47 3.95 -9.50 8.16
CA SER A 47 2.79 -10.33 8.53
C SER A 47 1.59 -10.06 7.63
N ARG A 48 0.55 -10.90 7.74
CA ARG A 48 -0.74 -10.63 7.08
C ARG A 48 -1.34 -9.28 7.48
N TYR A 49 -1.11 -8.83 8.71
CA TYR A 49 -1.66 -7.57 9.19
C TYR A 49 -0.94 -6.38 8.57
N THR A 50 0.38 -6.47 8.40
CA THR A 50 1.12 -5.42 7.72
C THR A 50 0.69 -5.32 6.25
N GLN A 51 0.54 -6.46 5.56
CA GLN A 51 -0.03 -6.52 4.20
C GLN A 51 -1.40 -5.83 4.11
N GLU A 52 -2.33 -6.19 4.98
CA GLU A 52 -3.68 -5.61 4.99
C GLU A 52 -3.65 -4.08 5.23
N TYR A 53 -2.89 -3.62 6.23
CA TYR A 53 -2.87 -2.20 6.61
C TYR A 53 -2.18 -1.32 5.58
N ILE A 54 -1.07 -1.77 4.99
CA ILE A 54 -0.33 -1.02 3.98
C ILE A 54 -1.16 -0.89 2.71
N CYS A 55 -1.75 -1.99 2.22
CA CYS A 55 -2.65 -1.93 1.07
C CYS A 55 -3.85 -1.01 1.32
N GLN A 56 -4.40 -0.98 2.54
CA GLN A 56 -5.47 -0.04 2.89
C GLN A 56 -5.02 1.42 2.84
N ILE A 57 -3.85 1.74 3.41
CA ILE A 57 -3.26 3.09 3.35
C ILE A 57 -3.09 3.52 1.89
N PHE A 58 -2.41 2.72 1.07
CA PHE A 58 -2.17 3.05 -0.34
C PHE A 58 -3.47 3.18 -1.13
N SER A 59 -4.42 2.25 -0.94
CA SER A 59 -5.72 2.31 -1.64
C SER A 59 -6.51 3.58 -1.31
N HIS A 60 -6.36 4.10 -0.08
CA HIS A 60 -7.08 5.29 0.33
C HIS A 60 -6.39 6.56 -0.14
N CYS A 61 -5.06 6.67 0.00
CA CYS A 61 -4.30 7.87 -0.35
C CYS A 61 -4.01 7.99 -1.85
N CYS A 62 -4.19 6.95 -2.66
CA CYS A 62 -4.02 7.03 -4.10
C CYS A 62 -5.29 7.54 -4.77
N LYS A 63 -5.33 8.83 -5.15
CA LYS A 63 -6.51 9.49 -5.73
C LYS A 63 -6.33 10.03 -7.15
N GLY A 64 -5.11 10.04 -7.67
CA GLY A 64 -4.82 10.64 -8.96
C GLY A 64 -3.54 10.11 -9.59
N PRO A 65 -3.25 10.54 -10.84
CA PRO A 65 -2.12 10.04 -11.62
C PRO A 65 -0.76 10.29 -10.98
N ASP A 66 -0.59 11.40 -10.25
CA ASP A 66 0.65 11.70 -9.54
C ASP A 66 0.92 10.68 -8.43
N HIS A 67 -0.11 10.36 -7.62
CA HIS A 67 -0.01 9.35 -6.56
C HIS A 67 0.28 7.96 -7.13
N GLN A 68 -0.41 7.60 -8.21
CA GLN A 68 -0.16 6.34 -8.93
C GLN A 68 1.28 6.25 -9.41
N THR A 69 1.80 7.33 -10.00
CA THR A 69 3.18 7.42 -10.51
C THR A 69 4.20 7.29 -9.38
N ILE A 70 3.98 7.98 -8.26
CA ILE A 70 4.86 7.89 -7.09
C ILE A 70 4.87 6.45 -6.54
N LEU A 71 3.71 5.83 -6.34
CA LEU A 71 3.62 4.44 -5.85
C LEU A 71 4.25 3.46 -6.84
N PHE A 72 4.02 3.66 -8.14
CA PHE A 72 4.63 2.85 -9.20
C PHE A 72 6.15 2.94 -9.18
N ASN A 73 6.70 4.16 -9.14
CA ASN A 73 8.15 4.41 -9.14
C ASN A 73 8.85 3.82 -7.92
N HIS A 74 8.14 3.72 -6.80
CA HIS A 74 8.68 3.04 -5.62
C HIS A 74 8.59 1.52 -5.71
N GLY A 75 7.87 0.95 -6.69
CA GLY A 75 7.77 -0.50 -6.89
C GLY A 75 6.54 -1.13 -6.25
N ALA A 76 5.48 -0.36 -5.98
CA ALA A 76 4.27 -0.88 -5.33
C ALA A 76 3.65 -2.05 -6.10
N VAL A 77 3.68 -2.02 -7.43
CA VAL A 77 3.09 -3.08 -8.27
C VAL A 77 3.79 -4.41 -8.04
N GLN A 78 5.11 -4.44 -8.17
CA GLN A 78 5.92 -5.65 -8.04
C GLN A 78 5.86 -6.20 -6.60
N ASN A 79 5.88 -5.32 -5.61
CA ASN A 79 5.84 -5.73 -4.20
C ASN A 79 4.47 -6.25 -3.77
N ILE A 80 3.36 -5.78 -4.35
CA ILE A 80 2.00 -6.14 -3.93
C ILE A 80 1.40 -7.27 -4.78
N ALA A 81 1.88 -7.49 -6.01
CA ALA A 81 1.28 -8.45 -6.97
C ALA A 81 1.05 -9.85 -6.36
N HIS A 82 2.06 -10.40 -5.68
CA HIS A 82 1.97 -11.72 -5.04
C HIS A 82 0.86 -11.83 -3.97
N LEU A 83 0.38 -10.71 -3.43
CA LEU A 83 -0.71 -10.70 -2.45
C LEU A 83 -2.08 -11.04 -3.07
N LEU A 84 -2.24 -10.91 -4.39
CA LEU A 84 -3.46 -11.30 -5.11
C LEU A 84 -3.72 -12.81 -5.06
N THR A 85 -2.68 -13.62 -4.85
CA THR A 85 -2.77 -15.09 -4.73
C THR A 85 -2.68 -15.58 -3.28
N SER A 86 -2.69 -14.65 -2.30
CA SER A 86 -2.63 -15.00 -0.88
C SER A 86 -3.77 -15.93 -0.44
N LEU A 87 -3.48 -16.90 0.42
CA LEU A 87 -4.51 -17.75 1.04
C LEU A 87 -5.48 -16.94 1.91
N SER A 88 -5.06 -15.79 2.42
CA SER A 88 -5.94 -14.90 3.19
C SER A 88 -6.84 -14.09 2.27
N TYR A 89 -8.14 -14.36 2.32
CA TYR A 89 -9.14 -13.57 1.61
C TYR A 89 -9.04 -12.07 1.93
N LYS A 90 -8.77 -11.71 3.20
CA LYS A 90 -8.64 -10.31 3.60
C LYS A 90 -7.46 -9.62 2.92
N VAL A 91 -6.30 -10.29 2.87
CA VAL A 91 -5.11 -9.78 2.17
C VAL A 91 -5.40 -9.62 0.69
N ARG A 92 -5.95 -10.65 0.03
CA ARG A 92 -6.33 -10.59 -1.40
C ARG A 92 -7.24 -9.41 -1.70
N MET A 93 -8.27 -9.21 -0.88
CA MET A 93 -9.22 -8.12 -1.07
C MET A 93 -8.57 -6.74 -0.90
N GLN A 94 -7.63 -6.55 0.04
CA GLN A 94 -6.94 -5.26 0.14
C GLN A 94 -5.97 -5.04 -1.02
N ALA A 95 -5.25 -6.07 -1.45
CA ALA A 95 -4.39 -5.99 -2.64
C ALA A 95 -5.20 -5.63 -3.89
N LEU A 96 -6.36 -6.27 -4.09
CA LEU A 96 -7.25 -5.97 -5.21
C LEU A 96 -7.75 -4.51 -5.19
N LYS A 97 -8.14 -4.00 -4.01
CA LYS A 97 -8.54 -2.58 -3.86
C LYS A 97 -7.39 -1.62 -4.12
N CYS A 98 -6.18 -1.97 -3.69
CA CYS A 98 -4.99 -1.17 -3.98
C CYS A 98 -4.73 -1.14 -5.49
N PHE A 99 -4.83 -2.27 -6.18
CA PHE A 99 -4.65 -2.32 -7.62
C PHE A 99 -5.77 -1.66 -8.41
N SER A 100 -7.01 -1.71 -7.93
CA SER A 100 -8.11 -1.03 -8.62
C SER A 100 -7.88 0.47 -8.71
N VAL A 101 -7.30 1.10 -7.67
CA VAL A 101 -6.99 2.54 -7.71
C VAL A 101 -5.67 2.85 -8.43
N LEU A 102 -4.68 1.94 -8.35
CA LEU A 102 -3.42 2.11 -9.07
C LEU A 102 -3.59 1.99 -10.59
N ALA A 103 -4.43 1.05 -11.03
CA ALA A 103 -4.66 0.77 -12.45
C ALA A 103 -5.77 1.62 -13.07
N PHE A 104 -6.55 2.35 -12.26
CA PHE A 104 -7.65 3.18 -12.75
C PHE A 104 -7.12 4.22 -13.74
N GLU A 105 -7.53 4.08 -15.00
CA GLU A 105 -7.10 4.92 -16.13
C GLU A 105 -5.57 5.04 -16.27
N ASN A 106 -4.82 4.03 -15.81
CA ASN A 106 -3.36 4.02 -15.82
C ASN A 106 -2.83 2.84 -16.66
N PRO A 107 -2.50 3.06 -17.95
CA PRO A 107 -1.98 2.02 -18.82
C PRO A 107 -0.64 1.45 -18.36
N GLN A 108 0.22 2.28 -17.75
CA GLN A 108 1.55 1.86 -17.28
C GLN A 108 1.43 0.80 -16.18
N VAL A 109 0.60 1.06 -15.17
CA VAL A 109 0.31 0.10 -14.11
C VAL A 109 -0.38 -1.15 -14.68
N SER A 110 -1.38 -0.96 -15.54
CA SER A 110 -2.17 -2.06 -16.11
C SER A 110 -1.31 -3.03 -16.94
N MET A 111 -0.42 -2.49 -17.78
CA MET A 111 0.51 -3.30 -18.57
C MET A 111 1.55 -4.00 -17.69
N THR A 112 2.02 -3.34 -16.63
CA THR A 112 2.97 -3.95 -15.69
C THR A 112 2.33 -5.12 -14.95
N LEU A 113 1.06 -4.97 -14.54
CA LEU A 113 0.27 -6.01 -13.85
C LEU A 113 0.14 -7.32 -14.63
N VAL A 114 0.13 -7.28 -15.96
CA VAL A 114 0.07 -8.48 -16.80
C VAL A 114 1.37 -9.29 -16.75
N ASN A 115 2.48 -8.65 -16.38
CA ASN A 115 3.83 -9.21 -16.42
C ASN A 115 4.39 -9.60 -15.05
N VAL A 116 3.61 -9.44 -13.97
CA VAL A 116 4.00 -9.81 -12.58
C VAL A 116 3.17 -10.98 -12.07
#